data_AF-A0A938NIJ7-F1
#
_entry.id   AF-A0A938NIJ7-F1
#
_cell.length_a   1.000
_cell.length_b   1.000
_cell.length_c   1.000
_cell.angle_alpha   90.00
_cell.angle_beta   90.00
_cell.angle_gamma   90.00
#
_symmetry.space_group_name_H-M   'P 1'
#
loop_
_entity.id
_entity.type
_entity.pdbx_description
1 polymer ?
#
loop_
_entity_poly.entity_id
_entity_poly.type
_entity_poly.pdbx_seq_one_letter_code
_entity_poly.pdbx_strand_id
1 'polypeptide(L)'
;MTIILVWFHFLAAVLWIGGALFLSLVLVPILKQDPFAAQRGPLFRAIAGRFRTAVWTAVIVLVVTGALLLHRRSDLLAPTTWPLWVQVKLFLVGLLTGLTILHDFWLGPKVGRLLRAPHHAHTPAETLLIRFSPWVARLGLLLALAVLLAAAALVRS
;
A
#
# COMPACT_ATOMS: atom_id res chain seq x y z
N MET A 1 -23.73 -12.61 11.74
CA MET A 1 -22.41 -13.04 11.22
C MET A 1 -21.76 -12.08 10.20
N THR A 2 -22.42 -11.03 9.71
CA THR A 2 -21.83 -10.04 8.78
C THR A 2 -20.97 -8.98 9.46
N ILE A 3 -21.34 -8.56 10.68
CA ILE A 3 -20.63 -7.50 11.44
C ILE A 3 -19.17 -7.86 11.68
N ILE A 4 -18.88 -9.10 12.10
CA ILE A 4 -17.51 -9.58 12.35
C ILE A 4 -16.66 -9.50 11.07
N LEU A 5 -17.22 -9.89 9.92
CA LEU A 5 -16.52 -9.83 8.64
C LEU A 5 -16.24 -8.38 8.21
N VAL A 6 -17.21 -7.48 8.37
CA VAL A 6 -17.03 -6.05 8.11
C VAL A 6 -15.96 -5.47 9.04
N TRP A 7 -15.99 -5.84 10.32
CA TRP A 7 -15.01 -5.39 11.31
C TRP A 7 -13.58 -5.80 10.93
N PHE A 8 -13.35 -7.06 10.55
CA PHE A 8 -12.03 -7.50 10.07
C PHE A 8 -11.62 -6.83 8.75
N HIS A 9 -12.56 -6.64 7.82
CA HIS A 9 -12.30 -5.91 6.57
C HIS A 9 -11.82 -4.48 6.85
N PHE A 10 -12.52 -3.77 7.74
CA PHE A 10 -12.16 -2.41 8.14
C PHE A 10 -10.87 -2.36 8.94
N LEU A 11 -10.64 -3.29 9.88
CA LEU A 11 -9.39 -3.35 10.63
C LEU A 11 -8.19 -3.51 9.70
N ALA A 12 -8.30 -4.39 8.69
CA ALA A 12 -7.26 -4.58 7.69
C ALA A 12 -7.07 -3.33 6.80
N ALA A 13 -8.15 -2.67 6.39
CA ALA A 13 -8.09 -1.42 5.63
C ALA A 13 -7.41 -0.30 6.44
N VAL A 14 -7.78 -0.14 7.72
CA VAL A 14 -7.20 0.85 8.64
C VAL A 14 -5.72 0.59 8.87
N LEU A 15 -5.33 -0.68 9.07
CA LEU A 15 -3.93 -1.06 9.25
C LEU A 15 -3.07 -0.65 8.05
N TRP A 16 -3.56 -0.93 6.84
CA TRP A 16 -2.81 -0.61 5.61
C TRP A 16 -2.81 0.89 5.31
N ILE A 17 -3.99 1.51 5.19
CA ILE A 17 -4.13 2.92 4.80
C ILE A 17 -3.57 3.83 5.90
N GLY A 18 -3.93 3.57 7.16
CA GLY A 18 -3.45 4.33 8.31
C GLY A 18 -1.95 4.19 8.53
N GLY A 19 -1.41 2.99 8.35
CA GLY A 19 0.04 2.78 8.40
C GLY A 19 0.79 3.53 7.30
N ALA A 20 0.28 3.52 6.06
CA ALA A 20 0.86 4.27 4.95
C ALA A 20 0.84 5.79 5.18
N LEU A 21 -0.24 6.31 5.77
CA LEU A 21 -0.33 7.70 6.22
C LEU A 21 0.70 8.01 7.31
N PHE A 22 0.79 7.18 8.35
CA PHE A 22 1.76 7.36 9.44
C PHE A 22 3.20 7.36 8.92
N LEU A 23 3.56 6.39 8.07
CA LEU A 23 4.88 6.32 7.44
C LEU A 23 5.20 7.60 6.66
N SER A 24 4.25 8.10 5.88
CA SER A 24 4.47 9.22 4.97
C SER A 24 4.45 10.59 5.64
N LEU A 25 3.55 10.79 6.61
CA LEU A 25 3.30 12.09 7.24
C LEU A 25 4.07 12.30 8.54
N VAL A 26 4.45 11.22 9.23
CA VAL A 26 5.10 11.31 10.55
C VAL A 26 6.50 10.71 10.51
N LEU A 27 6.62 9.42 10.19
CA LEU A 27 7.89 8.71 10.32
C LEU A 27 8.96 9.22 9.34
N VAL A 28 8.64 9.30 8.04
CA VAL A 28 9.61 9.73 7.01
C VAL A 28 10.10 11.17 7.25
N PRO A 29 9.24 12.15 7.58
CA PRO A 29 9.70 13.50 7.94
C PRO A 29 10.64 13.53 9.14
N ILE A 30 10.34 12.80 10.22
CA ILE A 30 11.20 12.74 11.42
C ILE A 30 12.57 12.14 11.06
N LEU A 31 12.58 11.01 10.34
CA LEU A 31 13.83 10.33 9.96
C LEU A 31 14.71 11.15 9.01
N LYS A 32 14.18 12.20 8.37
CA LYS A 32 14.96 13.11 7.51
C LYS A 32 15.71 14.18 8.27
N GLN A 33 15.46 14.37 9.56
CA GLN A 33 16.13 15.38 10.38
C GLN A 33 17.58 14.95 10.68
N ASP A 34 18.47 15.94 10.82
CA ASP A 34 19.92 15.73 11.01
C ASP A 34 20.30 14.77 12.15
N PRO A 35 19.64 14.78 13.33
CA PRO A 35 19.97 13.86 14.42
C PRO A 35 19.84 12.38 14.04
N PHE A 36 19.05 12.06 13.02
CA PHE A 36 18.78 10.70 12.59
C PHE A 36 19.53 10.29 11.32
N ALA A 37 20.38 11.14 10.75
CA ALA A 37 21.02 10.88 9.45
C ALA A 37 21.70 9.50 9.35
N ALA A 38 22.48 9.12 10.37
CA ALA A 38 23.18 7.83 10.43
C ALA A 38 22.22 6.63 10.60
N GLN A 39 21.12 6.81 11.33
CA GLN A 39 20.19 5.74 11.68
C GLN A 39 19.01 5.62 10.71
N ARG A 40 18.77 6.65 9.89
CA ARG A 40 17.63 6.76 8.96
C ARG A 40 17.45 5.52 8.10
N GLY A 41 18.52 5.08 7.43
CA GLY A 41 18.49 3.92 6.53
C GLY A 41 18.16 2.61 7.27
N PRO A 42 18.94 2.22 8.29
CA PRO A 42 18.67 1.03 9.09
C PRO A 42 17.28 1.01 9.74
N LEU A 43 16.89 2.10 10.40
CA LEU A 43 15.63 2.20 11.13
C LEU A 43 14.42 2.14 10.19
N PHE A 44 14.46 2.89 9.08
CA PHE A 44 13.40 2.83 8.08
C PHE A 44 13.25 1.42 7.51
N ARG A 45 14.35 0.72 7.19
CA ARG A 45 14.28 -0.65 6.68
C ARG A 45 13.67 -1.63 7.67
N ALA A 46 14.00 -1.52 8.96
CA ALA A 46 13.43 -2.39 9.99
C ALA A 46 11.91 -2.17 10.12
N ILE A 47 11.49 -0.90 10.21
CA ILE A 47 10.06 -0.53 10.33
C ILE A 47 9.31 -0.92 9.06
N ALA A 48 9.79 -0.51 7.87
CA ALA A 48 9.16 -0.81 6.59
C ALA A 48 9.11 -2.32 6.32
N GLY A 49 10.12 -3.08 6.74
CA GLY A 49 10.12 -4.54 6.66
C GLY A 49 9.01 -5.18 7.51
N ARG A 50 8.85 -4.74 8.76
CA ARG A 50 7.78 -5.23 9.65
C ARG A 50 6.39 -4.79 9.18
N PHE A 51 6.29 -3.55 8.68
CA PHE A 51 5.05 -3.01 8.12
C PHE A 51 4.63 -3.76 6.87
N ARG A 52 5.57 -4.11 5.98
CA ARG A 52 5.29 -4.95 4.81
C ARG A 52 4.61 -6.26 5.19
N THR A 53 5.13 -6.97 6.19
CA THR A 53 4.48 -8.21 6.66
C THR A 53 3.04 -7.94 7.12
N ALA A 54 2.81 -6.87 7.88
CA ALA A 54 1.47 -6.48 8.32
C ALA A 54 0.53 -6.13 7.16
N VAL A 55 1.03 -5.42 6.14
CA VAL A 55 0.28 -5.10 4.91
C VAL A 55 -0.12 -6.37 4.16
N TRP A 56 0.79 -7.31 3.97
CA TRP A 56 0.47 -8.56 3.28
C TRP A 56 -0.54 -9.43 4.03
N THR A 57 -0.47 -9.46 5.37
CA THR A 57 -1.53 -10.06 6.19
C THR A 57 -2.86 -9.32 5.99
N ALA A 58 -2.86 -7.98 5.98
CA ALA A 58 -4.06 -7.18 5.74
C ALA A 58 -4.65 -7.42 4.34
N VAL A 59 -3.83 -7.55 3.30
CA VAL A 59 -4.26 -7.86 1.93
C VAL A 59 -5.02 -9.17 1.89
N ILE A 60 -4.49 -10.23 2.51
CA ILE A 60 -5.17 -11.54 2.57
C ILE A 60 -6.53 -11.38 3.25
N VAL A 61 -6.57 -10.71 4.41
CA VAL A 61 -7.83 -10.46 5.13
C VAL A 61 -8.81 -9.67 4.26
N LEU A 62 -8.37 -8.62 3.57
CA LEU A 62 -9.21 -7.78 2.70
C LEU A 62 -9.79 -8.55 1.52
N VAL A 63 -9.00 -9.39 0.87
CA VAL A 63 -9.44 -10.21 -0.26
C VAL A 63 -10.47 -11.24 0.21
N VAL A 64 -10.17 -11.99 1.27
CA VAL A 64 -11.07 -13.02 1.81
C VAL A 64 -12.38 -12.39 2.30
N THR A 65 -12.30 -11.39 3.17
CA THR A 65 -13.49 -10.72 3.70
C THR A 65 -14.26 -9.98 2.61
N GLY A 66 -13.58 -9.35 1.66
CA GLY A 66 -14.19 -8.63 0.53
C GLY A 66 -14.98 -9.57 -0.38
N ALA A 67 -14.40 -10.73 -0.74
CA ALA A 67 -15.09 -11.74 -1.54
C ALA A 67 -16.33 -12.28 -0.82
N LEU A 68 -16.22 -12.61 0.48
CA LEU A 68 -17.36 -13.08 1.28
C LEU A 68 -18.46 -12.03 1.45
N LEU A 69 -18.11 -10.75 1.50
CA LEU A 69 -19.08 -9.65 1.57
C LEU A 69 -19.76 -9.42 0.22
N LEU A 70 -19.00 -9.48 -0.88
CA LEU A 70 -19.53 -9.30 -2.23
C LEU A 70 -20.45 -10.45 -2.64
N HIS A 71 -20.08 -11.70 -2.34
CA HIS A 71 -20.88 -12.89 -2.66
C HIS A 71 -22.30 -12.84 -2.05
N ARG A 72 -22.47 -12.15 -0.92
CA ARG A 72 -23.80 -11.98 -0.29
C ARG A 72 -24.68 -10.94 -0.98
N ARG A 73 -24.13 -10.10 -1.85
CA ARG A 73 -24.84 -9.01 -2.53
C ARG A 73 -24.92 -9.21 -4.05
N SER A 74 -23.97 -9.94 -4.63
CA SER A 74 -23.84 -10.10 -6.07
C SER A 74 -23.19 -11.43 -6.41
N ASP A 75 -23.46 -11.92 -7.62
CA ASP A 75 -22.76 -13.09 -8.15
C ASP A 75 -21.30 -12.74 -8.44
N LEU A 76 -20.38 -13.49 -7.83
CA LEU A 76 -18.94 -13.30 -8.02
C LEU A 76 -18.49 -13.62 -9.45
N LEU A 77 -19.24 -14.45 -10.18
CA LEU A 77 -18.89 -14.90 -11.53
C LEU A 77 -19.42 -13.97 -12.63
N ALA A 78 -20.21 -12.96 -12.27
CA ALA A 78 -20.78 -12.00 -13.20
C ALA A 78 -20.41 -10.54 -12.84
N PRO A 79 -19.15 -10.11 -13.09
CA PRO A 79 -18.67 -8.77 -12.70
C PRO A 79 -19.48 -7.60 -13.29
N THR A 80 -20.11 -7.82 -14.45
CA THR A 80 -20.99 -6.84 -15.11
C THR A 80 -22.24 -6.51 -14.30
N THR A 81 -22.62 -7.37 -13.34
CA THR A 81 -23.78 -7.15 -12.46
C THR A 81 -23.45 -6.38 -11.19
N TRP A 82 -22.17 -6.11 -10.93
CA TRP A 82 -21.74 -5.46 -9.69
C TRP A 82 -22.10 -3.98 -9.68
N PRO A 83 -22.45 -3.41 -8.51
CA PRO A 83 -22.63 -1.96 -8.39
C PRO A 83 -21.40 -1.20 -8.86
N LEU A 84 -21.59 -0.06 -9.55
CA LEU A 84 -20.49 0.73 -10.13
C LEU A 84 -19.37 1.02 -9.13
N TRP A 85 -19.72 1.44 -7.91
CA TRP A 85 -18.73 1.75 -6.87
C TRP A 85 -17.96 0.53 -6.37
N VAL A 86 -18.51 -0.68 -6.46
CA VAL A 86 -17.77 -1.93 -6.20
C VAL A 86 -16.73 -2.15 -7.30
N GLN A 87 -17.11 -1.98 -8.57
CA GLN A 87 -16.19 -2.14 -9.70
C GLN A 87 -15.02 -1.13 -9.61
N VAL A 88 -15.33 0.14 -9.36
CA VAL A 88 -14.34 1.21 -9.16
C VAL A 88 -13.42 0.88 -7.98
N LYS A 89 -13.97 0.47 -6.82
CA LYS A 89 -13.18 0.10 -5.65
C LYS A 89 -12.23 -1.06 -5.96
N LEU A 90 -12.70 -2.11 -6.63
CA LEU A 90 -11.88 -3.27 -6.96
C LEU A 90 -10.78 -2.96 -7.97
N PHE A 91 -11.06 -2.12 -8.97
CA PHE A 91 -10.05 -1.63 -9.90
C PHE A 91 -8.94 -0.86 -9.16
N LEU A 92 -9.32 0.07 -8.28
CA LEU A 92 -8.36 0.85 -7.48
C LEU A 92 -7.55 -0.02 -6.53
N VAL A 93 -8.18 -1.00 -5.85
CA VAL A 93 -7.49 -1.97 -4.98
C VAL A 93 -6.52 -2.82 -5.80
N GLY A 94 -6.90 -3.25 -7.00
CA GLY A 94 -6.03 -3.99 -7.92
C GLY A 94 -4.80 -3.18 -8.30
N LEU A 95 -4.98 -1.92 -8.69
CA LEU A 95 -3.87 -1.01 -9.02
C LEU A 95 -2.97 -0.74 -7.82
N LEU A 96 -3.55 -0.48 -6.65
CA LEU A 96 -2.81 -0.28 -5.40
C LEU A 96 -1.98 -1.52 -5.02
N THR A 97 -2.58 -2.71 -5.11
CA THR A 97 -1.91 -3.98 -4.79
C THR A 97 -0.79 -4.27 -5.78
N GLY A 98 -1.03 -4.07 -7.09
CA GLY A 98 0.00 -4.20 -8.12
C GLY A 98 1.18 -3.26 -7.90
N LEU A 99 0.90 -1.99 -7.57
CA LEU A 99 1.94 -1.02 -7.23
C LEU A 99 2.70 -1.42 -5.96
N THR A 100 2.01 -1.99 -4.96
CA THR A 100 2.61 -2.49 -3.71
C THR A 100 3.52 -3.69 -3.98
N ILE A 101 3.12 -4.62 -4.85
CA ILE A 101 3.97 -5.74 -5.29
C ILE A 101 5.25 -5.21 -5.94
N LEU A 102 5.08 -4.31 -6.92
CA LEU A 102 6.20 -3.70 -7.63
C LEU A 102 7.16 -2.99 -6.67
N HIS A 103 6.60 -2.24 -5.71
CA HIS A 103 7.34 -1.52 -4.70
C HIS A 103 8.11 -2.46 -3.77
N ASP A 104 7.43 -3.46 -3.19
CA ASP A 104 7.96 -4.27 -2.10
C ASP A 104 8.96 -5.32 -2.54
N PHE A 105 8.73 -5.92 -3.71
CA PHE A 105 9.53 -7.05 -4.20
C PHE A 105 10.58 -6.64 -5.24
N TRP A 106 10.39 -5.52 -5.93
CA TRP A 106 11.31 -5.10 -7.00
C TRP A 106 12.03 -3.80 -6.67
N LEU A 107 11.29 -2.71 -6.49
CA LEU A 107 11.87 -1.38 -6.30
C LEU A 107 12.63 -1.26 -4.97
N GLY A 108 12.03 -1.71 -3.87
CA GLY A 108 12.60 -1.65 -2.53
C GLY A 108 13.93 -2.41 -2.42
N PRO A 109 14.00 -3.69 -2.81
CA PRO A 109 15.25 -4.45 -2.82
C PRO A 109 16.31 -3.90 -3.78
N LYS A 110 15.91 -3.36 -4.94
CA LYS A 110 16.84 -2.79 -5.93
C LYS A 110 17.43 -1.47 -5.42
N VAL A 111 16.61 -0.52 -4.99
CA VAL A 111 17.07 0.76 -4.45
C VAL A 111 17.85 0.56 -3.16
N GLY A 112 17.44 -0.37 -2.30
CA GLY A 112 18.16 -0.72 -1.08
C GLY A 112 19.57 -1.27 -1.33
N ARG A 113 19.80 -1.97 -2.45
CA ARG A 113 21.12 -2.43 -2.90
C ARG A 113 21.95 -1.26 -3.45
N LEU A 114 21.36 -0.44 -4.32
CA LEU A 114 22.04 0.72 -4.92
C LEU A 114 22.49 1.73 -3.85
N LEU A 115 21.67 2.00 -2.84
CA LEU A 115 22.04 2.91 -1.75
C LEU A 115 23.20 2.41 -0.87
N ARG A 116 23.58 1.13 -0.96
CA ARG A 116 24.76 0.57 -0.27
C ARG A 116 26.00 0.53 -1.16
N ALA A 117 25.84 0.65 -2.48
CA ALA A 117 26.95 0.67 -3.41
C ALA A 117 27.67 2.03 -3.37
N PRO A 118 28.99 2.07 -3.64
CA PRO A 118 29.72 3.32 -3.77
C PRO A 118 29.13 4.19 -4.90
N HIS A 119 28.97 5.49 -4.65
CA HIS A 119 28.25 6.41 -5.57
C HIS A 119 28.82 6.47 -7.00
N HIS A 120 30.10 6.18 -7.17
CA HIS A 120 30.80 6.16 -8.47
C HIS A 120 30.48 4.92 -9.32
N ALA A 121 29.76 3.93 -8.77
CA ALA A 121 29.36 2.72 -9.48
C ALA A 121 27.98 2.81 -10.14
N HIS A 122 27.26 3.94 -10.02
CA HIS A 122 25.87 4.04 -10.49
C HIS A 122 25.78 4.49 -11.94
N THR A 123 24.98 3.77 -12.72
CA THR A 123 24.57 4.20 -14.06
C THR A 123 23.56 5.36 -14.00
N PRO A 124 23.38 6.12 -15.10
CA PRO A 124 22.35 7.17 -15.18
C PRO A 124 20.93 6.63 -14.89
N ALA A 125 20.62 5.42 -15.37
CA ALA A 125 19.33 4.78 -15.16
C ALA A 125 19.08 4.44 -13.67
N GLU A 126 20.12 3.99 -12.95
CA GLU A 126 20.03 3.69 -11.51
C GLU A 126 19.84 4.95 -10.67
N THR A 127 20.49 6.05 -11.05
CA THR A 127 20.32 7.34 -10.39
C THR A 127 18.88 7.86 -10.55
N LEU A 128 18.30 7.72 -11.75
CA LEU A 128 16.89 8.03 -11.99
C LEU A 128 15.97 7.16 -11.13
N LEU A 129 16.24 5.85 -11.06
CA LEU A 129 15.43 4.94 -10.23
C LEU A 129 15.41 5.33 -8.76
N ILE A 130 16.56 5.70 -8.18
CA ILE A 130 16.65 6.16 -6.78
C ILE A 130 15.83 7.44 -6.59
N ARG A 131 15.93 8.39 -7.54
CA ARG A 131 15.21 9.67 -7.48
C ARG A 131 13.69 9.51 -7.58
N PHE A 132 13.23 8.60 -8.43
CA PHE A 132 11.80 8.36 -8.65
C PHE A 132 11.17 7.40 -7.64
N SER A 133 11.97 6.61 -6.92
CA SER A 133 11.45 5.62 -5.96
C SER A 133 10.45 6.18 -4.93
N PRO A 134 10.66 7.36 -4.31
CA PRO A 134 9.68 7.94 -3.38
C PRO A 134 8.33 8.28 -4.02
N TRP A 135 8.28 8.53 -5.33
CA TRP A 135 7.03 8.84 -6.03
C TRP A 135 6.12 7.63 -6.15
N VAL A 136 6.67 6.43 -6.24
CA VAL A 136 5.90 5.17 -6.23
C VAL A 136 5.16 5.02 -4.92
N ALA A 137 5.82 5.30 -3.79
CA ALA A 137 5.18 5.27 -2.47
C ALA A 137 4.08 6.34 -2.32
N ARG A 138 4.31 7.55 -2.85
CA ARG A 138 3.31 8.64 -2.85
C ARG A 138 2.09 8.30 -3.69
N LEU A 139 2.31 7.75 -4.89
CA LEU A 139 1.23 7.29 -5.75
C LEU A 139 0.42 6.19 -5.06
N GLY A 140 1.09 5.25 -4.38
CA GLY A 140 0.43 4.24 -3.56
C GLY A 140 -0.45 4.84 -2.48
N LEU A 141 0.02 5.86 -1.75
CA LEU A 141 -0.79 6.56 -0.76
C LEU A 141 -2.01 7.24 -1.38
N LEU A 142 -1.86 7.93 -2.51
CA LEU A 142 -2.99 8.56 -3.21
C LEU A 142 -4.03 7.53 -3.66
N LEU A 143 -3.59 6.39 -4.19
CA LEU A 143 -4.48 5.28 -4.55
C LEU A 143 -5.19 4.71 -3.33
N ALA A 144 -4.50 4.54 -2.20
CA ALA A 144 -5.09 4.09 -0.96
C ALA A 144 -6.19 5.03 -0.44
N LEU A 145 -5.98 6.34 -0.54
CA LEU A 145 -6.99 7.35 -0.22
C LEU A 145 -8.17 7.32 -1.21
N ALA A 146 -7.90 7.10 -2.50
CA ALA A 146 -8.96 6.93 -3.50
C ALA A 146 -9.81 5.67 -3.24
N VAL A 147 -9.19 4.56 -2.82
CA VAL A 147 -9.91 3.34 -2.37
C VAL A 147 -10.82 3.65 -1.18
N LEU A 148 -10.33 4.41 -0.20
CA LEU A 148 -11.13 4.82 0.97
C LEU A 148 -12.32 5.68 0.55
N LEU A 149 -12.11 6.63 -0.35
CA LEU A 149 -13.16 7.49 -0.90
C LEU A 149 -14.22 6.66 -1.66
N ALA A 150 -13.79 5.73 -2.52
CA ALA A 150 -14.70 4.82 -3.23
C ALA A 150 -15.51 3.95 -2.26
N ALA A 151 -14.91 3.51 -1.14
CA ALA A 151 -15.62 2.78 -0.10
C ALA A 151 -16.67 3.67 0.60
N ALA A 152 -16.37 4.94 0.86
CA ALA A 152 -17.34 5.88 1.43
C ALA A 152 -18.49 6.18 0.46
N ALA A 153 -18.19 6.34 -0.83
CA ALA A 153 -19.19 6.53 -1.88
C ALA A 153 -20.13 5.32 -2.02
N LEU A 154 -19.59 4.09 -1.93
CA LEU A 154 -20.38 2.85 -1.95
C LEU A 154 -21.39 2.75 -0.80
N VAL A 155 -21.09 3.32 0.38
CA VAL A 155 -22.02 3.32 1.51
C VAL A 155 -23.18 4.31 1.30
N ARG A 156 -22.99 5.32 0.43
CA ARG A 156 -23.97 6.37 0.15
C ARG A 156 -24.80 6.13 -1.11
N SER A 157 -24.43 5.16 -1.95
CA SER A 157 -25.15 4.75 -3.16
C SER A 157 -26.15 3.65 -2.87
#